data_AF-A0A8J2MSY6-F1
#
_entry.id   AF-A0A8J2MSY6-F1
#
_cell.length_a   1.000
_cell.length_b   1.000
_cell.length_c   1.000
_cell.angle_alpha   90.00
_cell.angle_beta   90.00
_cell.angle_gamma   90.00
#
_symmetry.space_group_name_H-M   'P 1'
#
loop_
_entity.id
_entity.type
_entity.pdbx_description
1 polymer ?
#
loop_
_entity_poly.entity_id
_entity_poly.type
_entity_poly.pdbx_seq_one_letter_code
_entity_poly.pdbx_strand_id
1 'polypeptide(L)'
;MTETCKININNTKKLNELENKQRIIDKAPFDHLKIDDPSVLDDVQGREICGKCFKSRKFFCYTCYTPVIDSKYFPRVKVYCKVIFICIDIIKHRKEIEGKSTAIHAAILAPEDVTIYIYPDFPIFTPNDKVVLIFPGKNAISIDDLLSKRLNKENKSDDTETEDDYYPITRAIFIDSTWQQTKSIYKDPRLRELPCVVFSSRISQFWRHQKKSPRWYLATIEAVHTFLVELHTKTYGAIENYNIKQVNTDDEKYSGQYDNLLYIFKYMYHKIHTIYDHDQLRAYKRPLI
;
A
#
# COMPACT_ATOMS: atom_id res chain seq x y z
N MET A 1 -8.77 23.06 39.37
CA MET A 1 -9.05 22.11 38.26
C MET A 1 -7.90 21.14 38.14
N THR A 2 -8.17 19.85 38.36
CA THR A 2 -7.18 18.77 38.43
C THR A 2 -6.50 18.52 37.08
N GLU A 3 -5.25 18.07 37.13
CA GLU A 3 -4.38 17.78 35.97
C GLU A 3 -5.05 16.79 34.99
N THR A 4 -5.80 15.82 35.53
CA THR A 4 -6.60 14.84 34.79
C THR A 4 -7.69 15.48 33.93
N CYS A 5 -8.32 16.56 34.40
CA CYS A 5 -9.36 17.27 33.66
C CYS A 5 -8.76 18.08 32.50
N LYS A 6 -7.58 18.67 32.68
CA LYS A 6 -6.84 19.39 31.62
C LYS A 6 -6.34 18.45 30.51
N ILE A 7 -5.82 17.27 30.88
CA ILE A 7 -5.41 16.24 29.91
C ILE A 7 -6.61 15.78 29.07
N ASN A 8 -7.76 15.57 29.70
CA ASN A 8 -8.97 15.12 29.01
C ASN A 8 -9.49 16.17 28.00
N ILE A 9 -9.52 17.45 28.40
CA ILE A 9 -9.93 18.55 27.52
C ILE A 9 -8.98 18.71 26.32
N ASN A 10 -7.66 18.60 26.55
CA ASN A 10 -6.67 18.70 25.48
C ASN A 10 -6.79 17.54 24.47
N ASN A 11 -7.03 16.31 24.95
CA ASN A 11 -7.26 15.16 24.08
C ASN A 11 -8.56 15.31 23.27
N THR A 12 -9.64 15.81 23.87
CA THR A 12 -10.89 16.07 23.15
C THR A 12 -10.71 17.13 22.06
N LYS A 13 -10.00 18.23 22.34
CA LYS A 13 -9.71 19.26 21.33
C LYS A 13 -8.88 18.70 20.16
N LYS A 14 -7.83 17.94 20.47
CA LYS A 14 -6.98 17.29 19.46
C LYS A 14 -7.77 16.31 18.59
N LEU A 15 -8.66 15.53 19.19
CA LEU A 15 -9.52 14.60 18.46
C LEU A 15 -10.48 15.35 17.51
N ASN A 16 -11.15 16.39 17.99
CA ASN A 16 -12.05 17.20 17.15
C ASN A 16 -11.32 17.84 15.96
N GLU A 17 -10.09 18.32 16.17
CA GLU A 17 -9.28 18.88 15.09
C GLU A 17 -8.90 17.81 14.05
N LEU A 18 -8.50 16.61 14.50
CA LEU A 18 -8.20 15.48 13.62
C LEU A 18 -9.44 15.03 12.83
N GLU A 19 -10.60 14.96 13.47
CA GLU A 19 -11.87 14.62 12.82
C GLU A 19 -12.25 15.65 11.76
N ASN A 20 -12.12 16.95 12.05
CA ASN A 20 -12.41 18.00 11.08
C ASN A 20 -11.46 17.96 9.88
N LYS A 21 -10.15 17.80 10.12
CA LYS A 21 -9.17 17.63 9.04
C LYS A 21 -9.50 16.40 8.19
N GLN A 22 -9.84 15.29 8.85
CA GLN A 22 -10.15 14.06 8.13
C GLN A 22 -11.43 14.18 7.30
N ARG A 23 -12.47 14.86 7.80
CA ARG A 23 -13.69 15.13 7.03
C ARG A 23 -13.44 15.94 5.77
N ILE A 24 -12.46 16.85 5.77
CA ILE A 24 -12.08 17.60 4.58
C ILE A 24 -11.40 16.66 3.56
N ILE A 25 -10.46 15.84 4.02
CA ILE A 25 -9.76 14.86 3.18
C ILE A 25 -10.75 13.87 2.55
N ASP A 26 -11.74 13.41 3.33
CA ASP A 26 -12.74 12.42 2.91
C ASP A 26 -13.64 12.90 1.77
N LYS A 27 -13.77 14.22 1.57
CA LYS A 27 -14.53 14.76 0.43
C LYS A 27 -13.86 14.48 -0.91
N ALA A 28 -12.53 14.43 -0.92
CA ALA A 28 -11.74 14.31 -2.13
C ALA A 28 -10.41 13.59 -1.86
N PRO A 29 -10.45 12.30 -1.46
CA PRO A 29 -9.29 11.61 -0.90
C PRO A 29 -8.14 11.37 -1.90
N PHE A 30 -8.39 11.55 -3.19
CA PHE A 30 -7.44 11.25 -4.26
C PHE A 30 -6.97 12.49 -5.03
N ASP A 31 -7.44 13.69 -4.70
CA ASP A 31 -7.20 14.90 -5.50
C ASP A 31 -5.72 15.32 -5.57
N HIS A 32 -4.95 14.97 -4.56
CA HIS A 32 -3.52 15.24 -4.48
C HIS A 32 -2.66 14.19 -5.20
N LEU A 33 -3.27 13.18 -5.82
CA LEU A 33 -2.58 12.08 -6.49
C LEU A 33 -2.80 12.14 -8.00
N LYS A 34 -1.80 11.74 -8.77
CA LYS A 34 -1.86 11.64 -10.23
C LYS A 34 -2.34 10.25 -10.63
N ILE A 35 -3.64 10.00 -10.44
CA ILE A 35 -4.30 8.75 -10.81
C ILE A 35 -5.13 8.98 -12.07
N ASP A 36 -4.89 8.15 -13.10
CA ASP A 36 -5.66 8.11 -14.34
C ASP A 36 -7.17 8.01 -14.05
N ASP A 37 -8.00 8.49 -14.95
CA ASP A 37 -9.45 8.44 -14.77
C ASP A 37 -9.97 6.99 -14.94
N PRO A 38 -10.46 6.34 -13.88
CA PRO A 38 -10.94 4.98 -14.00
C PRO A 38 -12.38 4.89 -14.51
N SER A 39 -13.04 6.01 -14.83
CA SER A 39 -14.42 6.02 -15.33
C SER A 39 -14.59 5.18 -16.61
N VAL A 40 -13.53 5.02 -17.40
CA VAL A 40 -13.48 4.15 -18.60
C VAL A 40 -13.84 2.69 -18.30
N LEU A 41 -13.74 2.24 -17.05
CA LEU A 41 -14.17 0.89 -16.63
C LEU A 41 -15.70 0.74 -16.64
N ASP A 42 -16.46 1.83 -16.72
CA ASP A 42 -17.93 1.82 -16.80
C ASP A 42 -18.45 1.32 -18.14
N ASP A 43 -17.65 1.49 -19.19
CA ASP A 43 -17.96 1.05 -20.55
C ASP A 43 -17.93 -0.48 -20.67
N VAL A 44 -17.27 -1.16 -19.72
CA VAL A 44 -17.15 -2.63 -19.70
C VAL A 44 -18.48 -3.25 -19.30
N GLN A 45 -19.20 -3.76 -20.30
CA GLN A 45 -20.46 -4.47 -20.11
C GLN A 45 -20.27 -5.95 -19.76
N GLY A 46 -21.22 -6.50 -19.01
CA GLY A 46 -21.23 -7.95 -18.74
C GLY A 46 -20.07 -8.44 -17.89
N ARG A 47 -19.74 -9.74 -18.02
CA ARG A 47 -18.65 -10.44 -17.34
C ARG A 47 -17.95 -11.33 -18.36
N GLU A 48 -16.64 -11.48 -18.20
CA GLU A 48 -15.79 -12.34 -19.01
C GLU A 48 -15.41 -13.63 -18.29
N ILE A 49 -15.03 -14.65 -19.06
CA ILE A 49 -14.51 -15.91 -18.53
C ILE A 49 -12.99 -15.82 -18.40
N CYS A 50 -12.47 -16.11 -17.21
CA CYS A 50 -11.02 -16.18 -17.03
C CYS A 50 -10.42 -17.35 -17.83
N GLY A 51 -9.46 -17.07 -18.72
CA GLY A 51 -8.80 -18.10 -19.53
C GLY A 51 -7.96 -19.13 -18.76
N LYS A 52 -7.73 -18.95 -17.46
CA LYS A 52 -6.96 -19.87 -16.61
C LYS A 52 -7.84 -20.78 -15.75
N CYS A 53 -8.81 -20.22 -15.02
CA CYS A 53 -9.68 -20.98 -14.11
C CYS A 53 -11.13 -21.11 -14.55
N PHE A 54 -11.50 -20.55 -15.70
CA PHE A 54 -12.83 -20.59 -16.31
C PHE A 54 -13.97 -19.99 -15.46
N LYS A 55 -13.64 -19.29 -14.38
CA LYS A 55 -14.63 -18.58 -13.56
C LYS A 55 -15.02 -17.26 -14.23
N SER A 56 -16.30 -16.91 -14.12
CA SER A 56 -16.83 -15.61 -14.57
C SER A 56 -16.36 -14.46 -13.67
N ARG A 57 -15.89 -13.37 -14.30
CA ARG A 57 -15.25 -12.20 -13.68
C ARG A 57 -15.66 -10.91 -14.39
N LYS A 58 -15.66 -9.79 -13.67
CA LYS A 58 -16.01 -8.47 -14.25
C LYS A 58 -14.80 -7.86 -14.98
N PHE A 59 -13.72 -7.57 -14.26
CA PHE A 59 -12.54 -6.87 -14.79
C PHE A 59 -11.27 -7.72 -14.75
N PHE A 60 -11.07 -8.44 -13.65
CA PHE A 60 -9.90 -9.28 -13.42
C PHE A 60 -10.24 -10.51 -12.57
N CYS A 61 -9.40 -11.53 -12.65
CA CYS A 61 -9.58 -12.77 -11.92
C CYS A 61 -8.92 -12.74 -10.56
N TYR A 62 -9.74 -12.80 -9.51
CA TYR A 62 -9.28 -12.81 -8.12
C TYR A 62 -8.62 -14.09 -7.62
N THR A 63 -8.55 -15.13 -8.46
CA THR A 63 -7.85 -16.40 -8.18
C THR A 63 -6.54 -16.49 -8.96
N CYS A 64 -6.56 -16.04 -10.23
CA CYS A 64 -5.42 -16.20 -11.15
C CYS A 64 -4.55 -14.95 -11.25
N TYR A 65 -4.97 -13.85 -10.64
CA TYR A 65 -4.27 -12.56 -10.64
C TYR A 65 -3.99 -12.02 -12.05
N THR A 66 -4.93 -12.22 -12.98
CA THR A 66 -4.83 -11.72 -14.35
C THR A 66 -6.04 -10.87 -14.72
N PRO A 67 -5.88 -9.85 -15.58
CA PRO A 67 -7.00 -9.22 -16.28
C PRO A 67 -7.87 -10.27 -16.98
N VAL A 68 -9.18 -10.01 -17.08
CA VAL A 68 -10.08 -10.75 -17.97
C VAL A 68 -10.63 -9.88 -19.10
N ILE A 69 -10.40 -8.57 -19.02
CA ILE A 69 -10.65 -7.60 -20.09
C ILE A 69 -9.31 -7.12 -20.67
N ASP A 70 -9.40 -6.38 -21.77
CA ASP A 70 -8.27 -5.78 -22.46
C ASP A 70 -7.35 -5.00 -21.50
N SER A 71 -6.03 -5.17 -21.67
CA SER A 71 -5.02 -4.50 -20.85
C SER A 71 -5.05 -2.98 -20.98
N LYS A 72 -5.63 -2.42 -22.06
CA LYS A 72 -5.77 -0.97 -22.24
C LYS A 72 -6.55 -0.26 -21.13
N TYR A 73 -7.39 -0.99 -20.40
CA TYR A 73 -8.18 -0.44 -19.27
C TYR A 73 -7.39 -0.32 -17.96
N PHE A 74 -6.18 -0.89 -17.91
CA PHE A 74 -5.33 -0.91 -16.72
C PHE A 74 -4.02 -0.16 -17.00
N PRO A 75 -3.80 1.01 -16.37
CA PRO A 75 -2.53 1.68 -16.50
C PRO A 75 -1.43 0.81 -15.88
N ARG A 76 -0.41 0.49 -16.68
CA ARG A 76 0.75 -0.26 -16.18
C ARG A 76 1.58 0.63 -15.28
N VAL A 77 1.82 0.15 -14.07
CA VAL A 77 2.73 0.76 -13.10
C VAL A 77 3.98 -0.08 -13.07
N LYS A 78 5.13 0.55 -13.30
CA LYS A 78 6.41 -0.06 -12.98
C LYS A 78 6.77 0.34 -11.56
N VAL A 79 6.85 -0.64 -10.68
CA VAL A 79 7.33 -0.42 -9.31
C VAL A 79 8.84 -0.18 -9.34
N TYR A 80 9.54 -0.81 -10.29
CA TYR A 80 10.86 -0.34 -10.69
C TYR A 80 10.74 0.96 -11.50
N CYS A 81 11.35 2.02 -11.02
CA CYS A 81 11.62 3.20 -11.84
C CYS A 81 13.13 3.34 -12.01
N LYS A 82 13.57 4.37 -12.73
CA LYS A 82 15.00 4.61 -12.96
C LYS A 82 15.84 4.67 -11.67
N VAL A 83 15.21 5.00 -10.54
CA VAL A 83 15.87 5.26 -9.25
C VAL A 83 15.44 4.31 -8.11
N ILE A 84 14.43 3.46 -8.30
CA ILE A 84 14.01 2.50 -7.28
C ILE A 84 13.84 1.16 -7.95
N PHE A 85 14.56 0.14 -7.48
CA PHE A 85 14.42 -1.24 -7.91
C PHE A 85 13.94 -2.09 -6.74
N ILE A 86 12.62 -2.33 -6.65
CA ILE A 86 12.03 -3.09 -5.55
C ILE A 86 10.96 -4.08 -6.04
N CYS A 87 11.11 -5.34 -5.66
CA CYS A 87 10.08 -6.36 -5.82
C CYS A 87 9.14 -6.36 -4.61
N ILE A 88 7.85 -6.60 -4.86
CA ILE A 88 6.82 -6.65 -3.82
C ILE A 88 6.26 -8.06 -3.74
N ASP A 89 6.42 -8.69 -2.58
CA ASP A 89 5.82 -9.98 -2.30
C ASP A 89 4.67 -9.83 -1.31
N ILE A 90 3.51 -10.36 -1.65
CA ILE A 90 2.34 -10.33 -0.78
C ILE A 90 1.99 -11.75 -0.37
N ILE A 91 2.12 -12.05 0.91
CA ILE A 91 1.76 -13.35 1.48
C ILE A 91 0.30 -13.27 1.92
N LYS A 92 -0.58 -13.87 1.13
CA LYS A 92 -2.01 -13.90 1.35
C LYS A 92 -2.44 -15.07 2.22
N HIS A 93 -3.25 -14.79 3.24
CA HIS A 93 -3.84 -15.85 4.06
C HIS A 93 -4.89 -16.64 3.26
N ARG A 94 -4.82 -17.98 3.26
CA ARG A 94 -5.74 -18.88 2.54
C ARG A 94 -7.23 -18.70 2.83
N LYS A 95 -7.59 -18.13 4.00
CA LYS A 95 -8.99 -17.86 4.39
C LYS A 95 -9.43 -16.43 4.05
N GLU A 96 -8.55 -15.61 3.47
CA GLU A 96 -8.91 -14.27 3.04
C GLU A 96 -9.83 -14.36 1.82
N ILE A 97 -10.96 -13.66 1.86
CA ILE A 97 -11.96 -13.74 0.79
C ILE A 97 -11.39 -13.07 -0.46
N GLU A 98 -11.26 -13.82 -1.54
CA GLU A 98 -10.59 -13.37 -2.78
C GLU A 98 -11.15 -12.03 -3.30
N GLY A 99 -12.48 -11.87 -3.33
CA GLY A 99 -13.15 -10.65 -3.80
C GLY A 99 -13.15 -9.46 -2.82
N LYS A 100 -12.50 -9.57 -1.66
CA LYS A 100 -12.34 -8.48 -0.68
C LYS A 100 -10.93 -7.95 -0.59
N SER A 101 -9.95 -8.74 -1.01
CA SER A 101 -8.55 -8.37 -0.96
C SER A 101 -8.22 -7.32 -2.00
N THR A 102 -7.46 -6.31 -1.59
CA THR A 102 -6.94 -5.27 -2.47
C THR A 102 -5.52 -5.57 -2.94
N ALA A 103 -4.87 -6.62 -2.42
CA ALA A 103 -3.56 -7.07 -2.89
C ALA A 103 -3.52 -7.32 -4.40
N ILE A 104 -4.62 -7.85 -4.94
CA ILE A 104 -4.76 -8.08 -6.38
C ILE A 104 -4.64 -6.82 -7.21
N HIS A 105 -4.99 -5.64 -6.69
CA HIS A 105 -4.86 -4.41 -7.46
C HIS A 105 -3.40 -4.20 -7.87
N ALA A 106 -2.45 -4.44 -6.95
CA ALA A 106 -1.02 -4.36 -7.22
C ALA A 106 -0.59 -5.39 -8.28
N ALA A 107 -1.00 -6.65 -8.14
CA ALA A 107 -0.66 -7.70 -9.12
C ALA A 107 -1.27 -7.46 -10.52
N ILE A 108 -2.40 -6.76 -10.62
CA ILE A 108 -2.99 -6.40 -11.91
C ILE A 108 -2.27 -5.22 -12.54
N LEU A 109 -1.88 -4.22 -11.76
CA LEU A 109 -1.31 -2.97 -12.26
C LEU A 109 0.22 -3.05 -12.47
N ALA A 110 0.91 -3.87 -11.69
CA ALA A 110 2.36 -4.11 -11.74
C ALA A 110 2.70 -5.62 -11.68
N PRO A 111 2.26 -6.43 -12.67
CA PRO A 111 2.42 -7.89 -12.64
C PRO A 111 3.87 -8.36 -12.74
N GLU A 112 4.78 -7.53 -13.26
CA GLU A 112 6.21 -7.85 -13.34
C GLU A 112 6.91 -7.75 -11.98
N ASP A 113 6.38 -6.92 -11.07
CA ASP A 113 7.06 -6.54 -9.83
C ASP A 113 6.37 -7.06 -8.57
N VAL A 114 5.12 -7.47 -8.70
CA VAL A 114 4.27 -7.88 -7.59
C VAL A 114 3.93 -9.36 -7.71
N THR A 115 4.37 -10.14 -6.73
CA THR A 115 3.99 -11.56 -6.61
C THR A 115 3.08 -11.78 -5.41
N ILE A 116 1.97 -12.51 -5.61
CA ILE A 116 1.07 -12.90 -4.52
C ILE A 116 1.24 -14.40 -4.26
N TYR A 117 1.60 -14.74 -3.02
CA TYR A 117 1.72 -16.11 -2.54
C TYR A 117 0.52 -16.49 -1.66
N ILE A 118 0.14 -17.76 -1.64
CA ILE A 118 -0.92 -18.26 -0.74
C ILE A 118 -0.31 -19.02 0.42
N TYR A 119 -0.41 -18.47 1.63
CA TYR A 119 0.12 -19.11 2.84
C TYR A 119 -0.46 -20.53 3.04
N PRO A 120 0.36 -21.56 3.32
CA PRO A 120 1.78 -21.49 3.71
C PRO A 120 2.81 -21.57 2.57
N ASP A 121 2.37 -21.61 1.32
CA ASP A 121 3.22 -21.79 0.14
C ASP A 121 3.78 -20.43 -0.34
N PHE A 122 5.03 -20.15 0.03
CA PHE A 122 5.79 -18.96 -0.35
C PHE A 122 7.30 -19.27 -0.22
N PRO A 123 8.18 -18.59 -0.96
CA PRO A 123 9.62 -18.91 -0.96
C PRO A 123 10.28 -18.61 0.39
N ILE A 124 11.46 -19.19 0.61
CA ILE A 124 12.35 -18.76 1.68
C ILE A 124 13.07 -17.51 1.17
N PHE A 125 12.99 -16.43 1.93
CA PHE A 125 13.75 -15.21 1.65
C PHE A 125 15.08 -15.31 2.38
N THR A 126 16.19 -15.16 1.66
CA THR A 126 17.50 -15.05 2.30
C THR A 126 17.52 -13.77 3.13
N PRO A 127 17.71 -13.84 4.46
CA PRO A 127 17.85 -12.65 5.30
C PRO A 127 19.18 -11.97 4.97
N ASN A 128 19.17 -11.14 3.94
CA ASN A 128 20.21 -10.15 3.71
C ASN A 128 19.62 -8.78 3.98
N ASP A 129 20.49 -7.78 4.02
CA ASP A 129 20.05 -6.43 4.32
C ASP A 129 18.98 -5.96 3.30
N LYS A 130 18.92 -6.45 2.06
CA LYS A 130 18.02 -5.88 1.02
C LYS A 130 16.56 -6.36 1.06
N VAL A 131 16.19 -7.28 1.96
CA VAL A 131 14.81 -7.79 2.12
C VAL A 131 14.18 -7.29 3.42
N VAL A 132 12.99 -6.71 3.34
CA VAL A 132 12.26 -6.17 4.51
C VAL A 132 10.84 -6.73 4.62
N LEU A 133 10.34 -6.85 5.85
CA LEU A 133 8.94 -7.14 6.14
C LEU A 133 8.21 -5.85 6.54
N ILE A 134 7.17 -5.47 5.81
CA ILE A 134 6.35 -4.30 6.14
C ILE A 134 5.29 -4.73 7.14
N PHE A 135 5.58 -4.52 8.42
CA PHE A 135 4.70 -4.96 9.51
C PHE A 135 4.96 -4.18 10.82
N PRO A 136 3.91 -3.77 11.56
CA PRO A 136 4.05 -3.10 12.86
C PRO A 136 4.43 -4.09 13.98
N GLY A 137 5.62 -4.67 13.88
CA GLY A 137 6.22 -5.53 14.90
C GLY A 137 6.83 -4.72 16.05
N LYS A 138 7.10 -5.38 17.19
CA LYS A 138 7.70 -4.73 18.38
C LYS A 138 9.04 -4.05 18.10
N ASN A 139 9.80 -4.61 17.17
CA ASN A 139 11.15 -4.15 16.80
C ASN A 139 11.15 -3.48 15.41
N ALA A 140 9.98 -3.04 14.92
CA ALA A 140 9.91 -2.39 13.63
C ALA A 140 10.62 -1.03 13.69
N ILE A 141 11.36 -0.72 12.62
CA ILE A 141 12.07 0.55 12.48
C ILE A 141 11.39 1.42 11.42
N SER A 142 11.57 2.73 11.51
CA SER A 142 11.07 3.64 10.48
C SER A 142 11.88 3.49 9.18
N ILE A 143 11.33 4.00 8.08
CA ILE A 143 12.08 4.10 6.82
C ILE A 143 13.32 5.00 6.99
N ASP A 144 13.26 6.07 7.79
CA ASP A 144 14.41 6.95 8.03
C ASP A 144 15.55 6.22 8.75
N ASP A 145 15.21 5.44 9.80
CA ASP A 145 16.18 4.65 10.55
C ASP A 145 16.81 3.56 9.67
N LEU A 146 16.01 2.97 8.78
CA LEU A 146 16.47 1.95 7.84
C LEU A 146 17.50 2.54 6.87
N LEU A 147 17.22 3.70 6.27
CA LEU A 147 18.12 4.40 5.35
C LEU A 147 19.40 4.84 6.09
N SER A 148 19.25 5.44 7.28
CA SER A 148 20.37 5.93 8.09
C SER A 148 21.32 4.82 8.56
N LYS A 149 20.79 3.65 8.94
CA LYS A 149 21.62 2.50 9.34
C LYS A 149 22.51 1.97 8.21
N ARG A 150 22.11 2.17 6.95
CA ARG A 150 22.79 1.63 5.77
C ARG A 150 23.87 2.55 5.25
N LEU A 151 23.60 3.85 5.20
CA LEU A 151 24.62 4.88 4.97
C LEU A 151 25.81 4.74 5.95
N ASN A 152 25.53 4.38 7.21
CA ASN A 152 26.57 4.15 8.22
C ASN A 152 27.35 2.84 8.06
N LYS A 153 26.83 1.85 7.30
CA LYS A 153 27.53 0.60 6.97
C LYS A 153 28.43 0.78 5.74
N GLU A 154 27.97 1.49 4.72
CA GLU A 154 28.73 1.79 3.49
C GLU A 154 30.00 2.61 3.79
N ASN A 155 29.93 3.57 4.72
CA ASN A 155 31.09 4.35 5.17
C ASN A 155 32.16 3.55 5.95
N LYS A 156 31.98 2.23 6.16
CA LYS A 156 32.90 1.37 6.89
C LYS A 156 33.55 0.26 6.03
N SER A 157 33.17 0.13 4.77
CA SER A 157 33.78 -0.81 3.83
C SER A 157 34.78 -0.10 2.92
N ASP A 158 36.07 -0.43 3.05
CA ASP A 158 37.12 -0.05 2.09
C ASP A 158 36.84 -0.72 0.73
N ASP A 159 36.83 0.09 -0.33
CA ASP A 159 37.01 -0.22 -1.75
C ASP A 159 36.30 -1.47 -2.33
N THR A 160 35.10 -1.26 -2.87
CA THR A 160 34.62 -1.74 -4.20
C THR A 160 33.11 -1.48 -4.31
N GLU A 161 32.72 -0.23 -4.59
CA GLU A 161 31.30 0.10 -4.88
C GLU A 161 30.86 -0.63 -6.16
N THR A 162 30.01 -1.65 -6.00
CA THR A 162 29.28 -2.24 -7.13
C THR A 162 27.92 -1.55 -7.26
N GLU A 163 27.38 -1.45 -8.47
CA GLU A 163 26.05 -0.84 -8.73
C GLU A 163 24.92 -1.43 -7.86
N ASP A 164 25.10 -2.64 -7.32
CA ASP A 164 24.16 -3.32 -6.46
C ASP A 164 24.06 -2.71 -5.04
N ASP A 165 25.07 -1.96 -4.56
CA ASP A 165 25.06 -1.32 -3.24
C ASP A 165 24.23 -0.03 -3.18
N TYR A 166 23.82 0.53 -4.32
CA TYR A 166 23.09 1.80 -4.36
C TYR A 166 21.64 1.69 -3.84
N TYR A 167 21.04 0.49 -3.87
CA TYR A 167 19.63 0.31 -3.53
C TYR A 167 19.44 -0.21 -2.10
N PRO A 168 18.85 0.60 -1.19
CA PRO A 168 18.77 0.23 0.22
C PRO A 168 17.81 -0.96 0.48
N ILE A 169 16.89 -1.24 -0.44
CA ILE A 169 15.90 -2.31 -0.36
C ILE A 169 15.60 -2.80 -1.78
N THR A 170 15.73 -4.10 -2.02
CA THR A 170 15.36 -4.73 -3.31
C THR A 170 14.10 -5.56 -3.23
N ARG A 171 13.61 -5.85 -2.01
CA ARG A 171 12.39 -6.63 -1.80
C ARG A 171 11.64 -6.21 -0.54
N ALA A 172 10.34 -5.95 -0.68
CA ALA A 172 9.45 -5.68 0.44
C ALA A 172 8.30 -6.68 0.49
N ILE A 173 8.10 -7.26 1.68
CA ILE A 173 7.11 -8.30 1.92
C ILE A 173 5.94 -7.73 2.70
N PHE A 174 4.73 -8.03 2.27
CA PHE A 174 3.47 -7.64 2.89
C PHE A 174 2.65 -8.88 3.27
N ILE A 175 1.76 -8.73 4.26
CA ILE A 175 0.83 -9.79 4.66
C ILE A 175 -0.61 -9.37 4.33
N ASP A 176 -1.26 -10.07 3.40
CA ASP A 176 -2.67 -9.85 3.06
C ASP A 176 -3.58 -10.79 3.86
N SER A 177 -4.15 -10.27 4.94
CA SER A 177 -5.04 -11.02 5.82
C SER A 177 -5.87 -10.10 6.69
N THR A 178 -6.92 -10.63 7.30
CA THR A 178 -7.53 -9.97 8.46
C THR A 178 -6.51 -9.83 9.61
N TRP A 179 -6.62 -8.75 10.40
CA TRP A 179 -5.76 -8.50 11.57
C TRP A 179 -5.77 -9.61 12.63
N GLN A 180 -6.82 -10.43 12.68
CA GLN A 180 -6.88 -11.57 13.58
C GLN A 180 -6.04 -12.75 13.05
N GLN A 181 -5.98 -12.90 11.73
CA GLN A 181 -5.27 -13.99 11.05
C GLN A 181 -3.79 -13.68 10.82
N THR A 182 -3.41 -12.41 10.71
CA THR A 182 -2.02 -11.99 10.40
C THR A 182 -0.96 -12.62 11.31
N LYS A 183 -1.31 -12.89 12.57
CA LYS A 183 -0.39 -13.46 13.57
C LYS A 183 0.15 -14.84 13.20
N SER A 184 -0.59 -15.66 12.44
CA SER A 184 -0.09 -16.99 12.02
C SER A 184 1.02 -16.84 10.99
N ILE A 185 0.85 -15.93 10.04
CA ILE A 185 1.83 -15.64 8.98
C ILE A 185 3.05 -14.94 9.59
N TYR A 186 2.84 -13.89 10.38
CA TYR A 186 3.93 -13.14 11.03
C TYR A 186 4.85 -14.00 11.91
N LYS A 187 4.32 -15.07 12.51
CA LYS A 187 5.10 -15.99 13.35
C LYS A 187 5.89 -17.03 12.55
N ASP A 188 5.68 -17.14 11.24
CA ASP A 188 6.38 -18.10 10.39
C ASP A 188 7.91 -17.88 10.47
N PRO A 189 8.72 -18.93 10.67
CA PRO A 189 10.18 -18.79 10.77
C PRO A 189 10.81 -18.05 9.59
N ARG A 190 10.29 -18.22 8.37
CA ARG A 190 10.80 -17.54 7.16
C ARG A 190 10.67 -16.02 7.20
N LEU A 191 9.80 -15.48 8.05
CA LEU A 191 9.57 -14.05 8.20
C LEU A 191 10.18 -13.47 9.48
N ARG A 192 10.41 -14.32 10.50
CA ARG A 192 10.83 -13.89 11.83
C ARG A 192 12.20 -13.20 11.85
N GLU A 193 13.08 -13.62 10.95
CA GLU A 193 14.45 -13.11 10.86
C GLU A 193 14.55 -11.83 10.02
N LEU A 194 13.47 -11.46 9.32
CA LEU A 194 13.48 -10.29 8.46
C LEU A 194 13.33 -9.00 9.27
N PRO A 195 14.07 -7.93 8.90
CA PRO A 195 13.87 -6.63 9.52
C PRO A 195 12.46 -6.12 9.25
N CYS A 196 11.75 -5.77 10.32
CA CYS A 196 10.43 -5.16 10.23
C CYS A 196 10.56 -3.65 9.99
N VAL A 197 9.83 -3.14 9.00
CA VAL A 197 9.79 -1.72 8.66
C VAL A 197 8.36 -1.22 8.80
N VAL A 198 8.23 -0.01 9.35
CA VAL A 198 6.97 0.74 9.42
C VAL A 198 7.12 2.07 8.71
N PHE A 199 6.08 2.43 7.97
CA PHE A 199 5.90 3.75 7.39
C PHE A 199 5.03 4.61 8.31
N SER A 200 4.96 5.91 7.99
CA SER A 200 4.18 6.89 8.72
C SER A 200 2.69 6.60 8.62
N SER A 201 1.99 6.71 9.76
CA SER A 201 0.56 6.40 9.83
C SER A 201 -0.27 7.31 8.92
N ARG A 202 -1.19 6.71 8.16
CA ARG A 202 -2.16 7.39 7.29
C ARG A 202 -3.56 6.86 7.52
N ILE A 203 -4.57 7.72 7.38
CA ILE A 203 -5.97 7.31 7.47
C ILE A 203 -6.41 6.58 6.18
N SER A 204 -6.91 5.37 6.34
CA SER A 204 -7.42 4.55 5.23
C SER A 204 -8.75 5.06 4.70
N GLN A 205 -8.90 4.95 3.38
CA GLN A 205 -10.13 5.21 2.63
C GLN A 205 -10.91 3.93 2.32
N PHE A 206 -10.45 2.78 2.83
CA PHE A 206 -11.09 1.50 2.58
C PHE A 206 -12.49 1.42 3.18
N TRP A 207 -13.47 1.13 2.32
CA TRP A 207 -14.90 1.19 2.63
C TRP A 207 -15.44 -0.01 3.41
N ARG A 208 -14.64 -1.08 3.58
CA ARG A 208 -15.09 -2.27 4.32
C ARG A 208 -14.77 -2.11 5.80
N HIS A 209 -15.81 -2.14 6.63
CA HIS A 209 -15.65 -2.08 8.07
C HIS A 209 -14.86 -3.29 8.60
N GLN A 210 -13.87 -3.01 9.44
CA GLN A 210 -13.12 -3.98 10.21
C GLN A 210 -13.43 -3.77 11.70
N LYS A 211 -13.83 -4.83 12.40
CA LYS A 211 -14.18 -4.75 13.82
C LYS A 211 -12.94 -4.49 14.66
N LYS A 212 -13.05 -3.57 15.62
CA LYS A 212 -12.00 -3.26 16.62
C LYS A 212 -10.66 -2.86 16.00
N SER A 213 -10.69 -2.21 14.84
CA SER A 213 -9.50 -1.59 14.26
C SER A 213 -9.66 -0.06 14.20
N PRO A 214 -8.57 0.68 14.37
CA PRO A 214 -8.56 2.10 14.10
C PRO A 214 -8.58 2.37 12.59
N ARG A 215 -8.84 3.62 12.22
CA ARG A 215 -8.98 4.03 10.82
C ARG A 215 -7.65 4.07 10.06
N TRP A 216 -6.53 4.10 10.77
CA TRP A 216 -5.19 4.05 10.18
C TRP A 216 -4.70 2.64 9.82
N TYR A 217 -5.53 1.61 10.03
CA TYR A 217 -5.27 0.29 9.48
C TYR A 217 -5.62 0.29 7.98
N LEU A 218 -4.57 0.36 7.16
CA LEU A 218 -4.62 0.42 5.70
C LEU A 218 -5.08 -0.90 5.08
N ALA A 219 -5.73 -0.82 3.92
CA ALA A 219 -5.86 -1.94 3.01
C ALA A 219 -4.50 -2.27 2.38
N THR A 220 -4.32 -3.50 1.91
CA THR A 220 -3.03 -3.96 1.37
C THR A 220 -2.49 -3.07 0.25
N ILE A 221 -3.34 -2.64 -0.70
CA ILE A 221 -2.91 -1.73 -1.77
C ILE A 221 -2.50 -0.34 -1.27
N GLU A 222 -3.21 0.18 -0.26
CA GLU A 222 -2.86 1.47 0.36
C GLU A 222 -1.52 1.37 1.10
N ALA A 223 -1.25 0.24 1.75
CA ALA A 223 0.02 -0.03 2.41
C ALA A 223 1.18 -0.12 1.41
N VAL A 224 1.00 -0.82 0.28
CA VAL A 224 2.00 -0.90 -0.79
C VAL A 224 2.27 0.49 -1.38
N HIS A 225 1.22 1.25 -1.72
CA HIS A 225 1.36 2.63 -2.22
C HIS A 225 2.09 3.52 -1.20
N THR A 226 1.65 3.53 0.05
CA THR A 226 2.23 4.38 1.10
C THR A 226 3.70 4.07 1.33
N PHE A 227 4.07 2.78 1.37
CA PHE A 227 5.46 2.36 1.51
C PHE A 227 6.34 2.85 0.36
N LEU A 228 5.90 2.67 -0.89
CA LEU A 228 6.68 3.08 -2.06
C LEU A 228 6.84 4.61 -2.13
N VAL A 229 5.77 5.36 -1.87
CA VAL A 229 5.82 6.83 -1.83
C VAL A 229 6.75 7.30 -0.72
N GLU A 230 6.63 6.77 0.50
CA GLU A 230 7.47 7.19 1.61
C GLU A 230 8.94 6.82 1.39
N LEU A 231 9.23 5.63 0.86
CA LEU A 231 10.58 5.25 0.48
C LEU A 231 11.16 6.21 -0.56
N HIS A 232 10.43 6.49 -1.63
CA HIS A 232 10.88 7.38 -2.70
C HIS A 232 11.10 8.81 -2.22
N THR A 233 10.12 9.36 -1.52
CA THR A 233 10.20 10.73 -1.01
C THR A 233 11.35 10.93 -0.02
N LYS A 234 11.67 9.92 0.80
CA LYS A 234 12.79 10.00 1.75
C LYS A 234 14.15 9.81 1.11
N THR A 235 14.24 8.99 0.06
CA THR A 235 15.51 8.76 -0.64
C THR A 235 15.83 9.89 -1.61
N TYR A 236 14.85 10.36 -2.40
CA TYR A 236 15.10 11.30 -3.51
C TYR A 236 14.33 12.63 -3.39
N GLY A 237 13.44 12.77 -2.41
CA GLY A 237 12.55 13.93 -2.31
C GLY A 237 11.28 13.81 -3.17
N ALA A 238 10.45 14.85 -3.14
CA ALA A 238 9.21 14.93 -3.90
C ALA A 238 9.05 16.29 -4.58
N ILE A 239 8.32 16.31 -5.69
CA ILE A 239 7.96 17.53 -6.41
C ILE A 239 6.64 18.06 -5.83
N GLU A 240 6.64 19.30 -5.36
CA GLU A 240 5.41 19.90 -4.85
C GLU A 240 4.38 20.14 -5.96
N ASN A 241 3.12 19.78 -5.68
CA ASN A 241 1.98 19.97 -6.57
C ASN A 241 2.13 19.28 -7.94
N TYR A 242 2.78 18.11 -7.96
CA TYR A 242 2.98 17.29 -9.17
C TYR A 242 1.68 16.83 -9.83
N ASN A 243 0.57 16.83 -9.09
CA ASN A 243 -0.76 16.45 -9.57
C ASN A 243 -1.39 17.51 -10.49
N ILE A 244 -0.94 18.77 -10.42
CA ILE A 244 -1.48 19.89 -11.22
C ILE A 244 -0.45 20.38 -12.26
N LYS A 245 0.84 20.17 -12.02
CA LYS A 245 1.91 20.60 -12.93
C LYS A 245 2.21 19.53 -13.98
N GLN A 246 2.56 19.96 -15.19
CA GLN A 246 3.30 19.08 -16.09
C GLN A 246 4.69 18.87 -15.49
N VAL A 247 5.00 17.62 -15.16
CA VAL A 247 6.28 17.22 -14.59
C VAL A 247 7.02 16.42 -15.64
N ASN A 248 8.33 16.67 -15.76
CA ASN A 248 9.17 15.89 -16.64
C ASN A 248 9.37 14.50 -16.03
N THR A 249 9.12 13.45 -16.79
CA THR A 249 9.10 12.07 -16.28
C THR A 249 10.48 11.52 -15.93
N ASP A 250 11.54 12.27 -16.24
CA ASP A 250 12.93 11.91 -15.99
C ASP A 250 13.46 12.38 -14.63
N ASP A 251 12.64 13.06 -13.82
CA ASP A 251 13.03 13.49 -12.48
C ASP A 251 13.17 12.31 -11.52
N GLU A 252 14.28 12.30 -10.78
CA GLU A 252 14.54 11.31 -9.71
C GLU A 252 13.57 11.45 -8.53
N LYS A 253 12.92 12.60 -8.39
CA LYS A 253 12.01 12.92 -7.30
C LYS A 253 10.64 12.27 -7.50
N TYR A 254 9.95 11.98 -6.41
CA TYR A 254 8.58 11.50 -6.49
C TYR A 254 7.64 12.57 -7.07
N SER A 255 6.86 12.18 -8.06
CA SER A 255 5.88 12.99 -8.77
C SER A 255 4.67 12.16 -9.26
N GLY A 256 4.32 11.12 -8.51
CA GLY A 256 3.16 10.27 -8.78
C GLY A 256 3.43 8.96 -9.51
N GLN A 257 4.69 8.51 -9.60
CA GLN A 257 5.11 7.28 -10.28
C GLN A 257 4.28 6.05 -9.85
N TYR A 258 3.85 6.01 -8.59
CA TYR A 258 3.13 4.89 -7.99
C TYR A 258 1.62 5.14 -7.82
N ASP A 259 1.11 6.33 -8.15
CA ASP A 259 -0.26 6.72 -7.80
C ASP A 259 -1.30 5.84 -8.50
N ASN A 260 -1.00 5.42 -9.72
CA ASN A 260 -1.84 4.49 -10.46
C ASN A 260 -1.96 3.10 -9.80
N LEU A 261 -1.17 2.73 -8.79
CA LEU A 261 -1.46 1.54 -7.95
C LEU A 261 -2.83 1.63 -7.27
N LEU A 262 -3.30 2.86 -7.00
CA LEU A 262 -4.62 3.12 -6.45
C LEU A 262 -5.71 3.27 -7.52
N TYR A 263 -5.43 3.07 -8.81
CA TYR A 263 -6.40 3.21 -9.91
C TYR A 263 -7.67 2.36 -9.70
N ILE A 264 -7.50 1.05 -9.50
CA ILE A 264 -8.63 0.15 -9.23
C ILE A 264 -9.28 0.46 -7.89
N PHE A 265 -8.50 0.90 -6.90
CA PHE A 265 -9.01 1.27 -5.58
C PHE A 265 -9.91 2.51 -5.65
N LYS A 266 -9.50 3.56 -6.36
CA LYS A 266 -10.25 4.80 -6.64
C LYS A 266 -11.55 4.48 -7.36
N TYR A 267 -11.51 3.64 -8.40
CA TYR A 267 -12.70 3.16 -9.09
C TYR A 267 -13.72 2.54 -8.14
N MET A 268 -13.27 1.53 -7.37
CA MET A 268 -14.14 0.80 -6.45
C MET A 268 -14.65 1.70 -5.32
N TYR A 269 -13.81 2.60 -4.82
CA TYR A 269 -14.21 3.61 -3.85
C TYR A 269 -15.35 4.46 -4.40
N HIS A 270 -15.23 5.05 -5.60
CA HIS A 270 -16.31 5.85 -6.18
C HIS A 270 -17.58 5.03 -6.39
N LYS A 271 -17.48 3.82 -6.93
CA LYS A 271 -18.66 2.94 -7.13
C LYS A 271 -19.38 2.56 -5.84
N ILE A 272 -18.65 2.40 -4.75
CA ILE A 272 -19.28 2.14 -3.45
C ILE A 272 -20.02 3.39 -2.98
N HIS A 273 -19.47 4.58 -3.20
CA HIS A 273 -20.09 5.85 -2.78
C HIS A 273 -21.24 6.31 -3.66
N THR A 274 -21.43 5.74 -4.86
CA THR A 274 -22.69 5.91 -5.60
C THR A 274 -23.83 5.08 -5.02
N ILE A 275 -23.52 4.06 -4.21
CA ILE A 275 -24.51 3.13 -3.63
C ILE A 275 -24.76 3.44 -2.15
N TYR A 276 -23.72 3.84 -1.42
CA TYR A 276 -23.76 4.07 0.01
C TYR A 276 -23.28 5.49 0.34
N ASP A 277 -24.03 6.17 1.21
CA ASP A 277 -23.59 7.44 1.79
C ASP A 277 -22.32 7.22 2.64
N HIS A 278 -21.28 8.02 2.36
CA HIS A 278 -20.01 8.00 3.07
C HIS A 278 -20.24 8.09 4.59
N ASP A 279 -21.08 9.02 5.04
CA ASP A 279 -21.30 9.28 6.47
C ASP A 279 -22.09 8.17 7.17
N GLN A 280 -22.68 7.24 6.42
CA GLN A 280 -23.36 6.06 6.96
C GLN A 280 -22.43 4.84 7.07
N LEU A 281 -21.32 4.82 6.34
CA LEU A 281 -20.42 3.67 6.32
C LEU A 281 -19.65 3.55 7.65
N ARG A 282 -19.83 2.40 8.32
CA ARG A 282 -19.13 2.07 9.58
C ARG A 282 -17.61 2.02 9.43
N ALA A 283 -17.07 1.97 8.21
CA ALA A 283 -15.64 2.01 7.96
C ALA A 283 -15.02 3.37 8.32
N TYR A 284 -15.76 4.46 8.11
CA TYR A 284 -15.31 5.84 8.35
C TYR A 284 -15.62 6.36 9.75
N LYS A 285 -16.42 5.60 10.52
CA LYS A 285 -16.70 5.82 11.95
C LYS A 285 -15.69 5.14 12.89
N ARG A 286 -14.59 4.59 12.36
CA ARG A 286 -13.53 3.97 13.15
C ARG A 286 -12.68 5.04 13.85
N PRO A 287 -12.11 4.76 15.03
CA PRO A 287 -11.35 5.76 15.79
C PRO A 287 -10.10 6.22 15.04
N LEU A 288 -9.79 7.51 15.18
CA LEU A 288 -8.60 8.15 14.60
C LEU A 288 -7.39 8.13 15.53
N ILE A 289 -7.60 7.88 16.83
CA ILE A 289 -6.60 7.81 17.90
C ILE A 289 -6.76 6.49 18.64
#